data_AF-A0A9W7ZYA5-F1
#
_entry.id   AF-A0A9W7ZYA5-F1
#
_cell.length_a   1.000
_cell.length_b   1.000
_cell.length_c   1.000
_cell.angle_alpha   90.00
_cell.angle_beta   90.00
_cell.angle_gamma   90.00
#
_symmetry.space_group_name_H-M   'P 1'
#
loop_
_entity.id
_entity.type
_entity.pdbx_description
1 polymer ?
#
loop_
_entity_poly.entity_id
_entity_poly.type
_entity_poly.pdbx_seq_one_letter_code
_entity_poly.pdbx_strand_id
1 'polypeptide(L)'
;MAKNIGDMKAEPPKILADSDLKSDTKSINFLIAGYSRYQCPYVWLRSDAKELIDFEENQVFDRDSPLDLESMRYWRNYDIRPWDVLAEILTNTTLKPDENPFKIDYSFFEKIPVEESVISIGAMLDFLRKVYLRHYVFSDTVITALAASIMGD
;
A
#
# COMPACT_ATOMS: atom_id res chain seq x y z
N MET A 1 2.69 -8.19 4.21
CA MET A 1 2.78 -9.23 3.18
C MET A 1 1.38 -9.78 2.93
N ALA A 2 0.83 -9.60 1.72
CA ALA A 2 -0.51 -10.09 1.39
C ALA A 2 -0.53 -11.62 1.36
N LYS A 3 -1.54 -12.24 1.99
CA LYS A 3 -1.71 -13.71 2.01
C LYS A 3 -2.88 -14.15 1.14
N ASN A 4 -2.92 -15.41 0.73
CA ASN A 4 -4.12 -15.97 0.08
C ASN A 4 -5.04 -16.56 1.16
N ILE A 5 -6.32 -16.17 1.17
CA ILE A 5 -7.33 -16.80 2.05
C ILE A 5 -7.95 -17.96 1.29
N GLY A 6 -7.50 -19.17 1.56
CA GLY A 6 -8.02 -20.38 0.91
C GLY A 6 -9.51 -20.71 1.11
N ASP A 7 -10.27 -19.92 1.87
CA ASP A 7 -11.63 -20.29 2.32
C ASP A 7 -12.72 -19.19 2.25
N MET A 8 -12.49 -18.04 1.58
CA MET A 8 -13.52 -16.99 1.47
C MET A 8 -14.32 -17.03 0.16
N LYS A 9 -15.64 -17.26 0.30
CA LYS A 9 -16.68 -17.34 -0.75
C LYS A 9 -17.02 -16.02 -1.46
N ALA A 10 -16.05 -15.12 -1.68
CA ALA A 10 -16.29 -13.94 -2.51
C ALA A 10 -15.79 -14.22 -3.92
N GLU A 11 -16.70 -14.66 -4.80
CA GLU A 11 -16.36 -14.79 -6.22
C GLU A 11 -16.09 -13.41 -6.82
N PRO A 12 -15.01 -13.25 -7.61
CA PRO A 12 -14.73 -11.99 -8.26
C PRO A 12 -15.83 -11.67 -9.28
N PRO A 13 -16.10 -10.38 -9.52
CA PRO A 13 -17.01 -10.00 -10.59
C PRO A 13 -16.44 -10.46 -11.93
N LYS A 14 -17.27 -11.08 -12.77
CA LYS A 14 -16.87 -11.50 -14.12
C LYS A 14 -16.67 -10.27 -14.99
N ILE A 15 -15.43 -10.00 -15.38
CA ILE A 15 -15.07 -8.88 -16.27
C ILE A 15 -14.68 -9.45 -17.63
N LEU A 16 -15.28 -8.92 -18.69
CA LEU A 16 -15.04 -9.37 -20.07
C LEU A 16 -13.58 -9.16 -20.53
N ALA A 17 -12.88 -8.19 -19.93
CA ALA A 17 -11.47 -7.86 -20.22
C ALA A 17 -10.45 -8.71 -19.45
N ASP A 18 -10.88 -9.68 -18.64
CA ASP A 18 -9.97 -10.52 -17.86
C ASP A 18 -9.05 -11.39 -18.74
N SER A 19 -9.35 -11.63 -20.03
CA SER A 19 -8.44 -12.34 -20.94
C SER A 19 -7.22 -11.52 -21.31
N ASP A 20 -7.41 -10.21 -21.51
CA ASP A 20 -6.39 -9.32 -22.07
C ASP A 20 -5.37 -8.95 -20.99
N LEU A 21 -5.85 -8.78 -19.76
CA LEU A 21 -5.05 -8.50 -18.56
C LEU A 21 -4.12 -9.65 -18.14
N LYS A 22 -4.35 -10.86 -18.64
CA LYS A 22 -3.50 -12.04 -18.37
C LYS A 22 -2.25 -12.06 -19.23
N SER A 23 -2.32 -11.47 -20.42
CA SER A 23 -1.24 -11.51 -21.41
C SER A 23 -0.18 -10.44 -21.18
N ASP A 24 -0.47 -9.43 -20.36
CA ASP A 24 0.43 -8.31 -20.12
C ASP A 24 1.44 -8.64 -19.01
N THR A 25 2.63 -9.09 -19.41
CA THR A 25 3.75 -9.36 -18.49
C THR A 25 4.36 -8.07 -17.92
N LYS A 26 4.03 -6.89 -18.48
CA LYS A 26 4.68 -5.63 -18.13
C LYS A 26 3.94 -4.85 -17.04
N SER A 27 2.69 -5.19 -16.74
CA SER A 27 1.85 -4.50 -15.76
C SER A 27 1.28 -5.46 -14.71
N ILE A 28 1.16 -4.96 -13.48
CA ILE A 28 0.53 -5.69 -12.38
C ILE A 28 -0.89 -5.17 -12.22
N ASN A 29 -1.86 -6.02 -12.51
CA ASN A 29 -3.27 -5.68 -12.53
C ASN A 29 -3.97 -6.23 -11.29
N PHE A 30 -4.59 -5.33 -10.53
CA PHE A 30 -5.43 -5.65 -9.39
C PHE A 30 -6.88 -5.31 -9.70
N LEU A 31 -7.78 -6.21 -9.31
CA LEU A 31 -9.22 -5.99 -9.36
C LEU A 31 -9.69 -5.65 -7.95
N ILE A 32 -10.31 -4.48 -7.77
CA ILE A 32 -10.90 -4.08 -6.49
C ILE A 32 -12.43 -4.05 -6.65
N ALA A 33 -13.15 -4.79 -5.81
CA ALA A 33 -14.61 -4.77 -5.81
C ALA A 33 -15.17 -4.45 -4.42
N GLY A 34 -16.04 -3.45 -4.38
CA GLY A 34 -16.82 -3.09 -3.19
C GLY A 34 -18.22 -3.70 -3.28
N TYR A 35 -18.45 -4.81 -2.58
CA TYR A 35 -19.79 -5.40 -2.48
C TYR A 35 -20.53 -4.86 -1.27
N SER A 36 -21.70 -4.27 -1.50
CA SER A 36 -22.59 -3.79 -0.42
C SER A 36 -22.93 -4.89 0.58
N ARG A 37 -23.04 -6.15 0.12
CA ARG A 37 -23.32 -7.33 0.95
C ARG A 37 -22.24 -7.62 1.99
N TYR A 38 -20.97 -7.32 1.69
CA TYR A 38 -19.85 -7.73 2.53
C TYR A 38 -19.30 -6.58 3.38
N GLN A 39 -19.74 -5.34 3.13
CA GLN A 39 -19.37 -4.14 3.89
C GLN A 39 -17.86 -3.86 3.95
N CYS A 40 -17.05 -4.53 3.13
CA CYS A 40 -15.64 -4.23 2.90
C CYS A 40 -15.30 -4.46 1.42
N PRO A 41 -14.29 -3.75 0.88
CA PRO A 41 -13.75 -4.05 -0.43
C PRO A 41 -12.95 -5.36 -0.39
N TYR A 42 -12.89 -6.04 -1.53
CA TYR A 42 -12.01 -7.17 -1.80
C TYR A 42 -11.11 -6.86 -2.98
N VAL A 43 -9.90 -7.41 -2.97
CA VAL A 43 -8.92 -7.23 -4.03
C VAL A 43 -8.51 -8.60 -4.56
N TRP A 44 -8.40 -8.74 -5.87
CA TRP A 44 -7.86 -9.94 -6.53
C TRP A 44 -6.67 -9.55 -7.39
N LEU A 45 -5.65 -10.42 -7.46
CA LEU A 45 -4.56 -10.29 -8.42
C LEU A 45 -4.99 -10.93 -9.75
N ARG A 46 -4.93 -10.17 -10.85
CA ARG A 46 -5.28 -10.65 -12.20
C ARG A 46 -4.07 -10.94 -13.09
N SER A 47 -2.94 -10.29 -12.86
CA SER A 47 -1.68 -10.56 -13.58
C SER A 47 -0.99 -11.84 -13.13
N ASP A 48 -0.14 -12.41 -14.00
CA ASP A 48 0.69 -13.59 -13.72
C ASP A 48 1.97 -13.29 -12.89
N ALA A 49 1.95 -12.21 -12.10
CA ALA A 49 3.07 -11.80 -11.26
C ALA A 49 3.09 -12.56 -9.92
N LYS A 50 3.34 -13.87 -9.99
CA LYS A 50 3.40 -14.75 -8.80
C LYS A 50 4.54 -14.41 -7.84
N GLU A 51 5.56 -13.70 -8.30
CA GLU A 51 6.72 -13.31 -7.50
C GLU A 51 6.42 -12.18 -6.48
N LEU A 52 5.25 -11.54 -6.59
CA LEU A 52 4.86 -10.39 -5.74
C LEU A 52 4.02 -10.79 -4.52
N ILE A 53 3.69 -12.08 -4.37
CA ILE A 53 2.89 -12.60 -3.28
C ILE A 53 3.69 -13.70 -2.60
N ASP A 54 3.90 -13.58 -1.28
CA ASP A 54 4.46 -14.68 -0.49
C ASP A 54 3.41 -15.79 -0.41
N PHE A 55 3.68 -16.87 -1.12
CA PHE A 55 2.96 -18.12 -0.94
C PHE A 55 3.60 -18.90 0.19
N GLU A 56 2.79 -19.41 1.12
CA GLU A 56 3.23 -20.55 1.93
C GLU A 56 3.48 -21.73 0.96
N GLU A 57 4.57 -22.49 1.15
CA GLU A 57 5.16 -23.46 0.20
C GLU A 57 4.20 -24.53 -0.38
N ASN A 58 2.96 -24.61 0.09
CA ASN A 58 1.94 -25.58 -0.30
C ASN A 58 0.62 -24.98 -0.83
N GLN A 59 0.51 -23.66 -1.04
CA GLN A 59 -0.72 -23.05 -1.56
C GLN A 59 -0.68 -22.83 -3.08
N VAL A 60 -1.65 -23.40 -3.79
CA VAL A 60 -1.89 -23.11 -5.21
C VAL A 60 -2.53 -21.72 -5.29
N PHE A 61 -1.91 -20.80 -6.03
CA PHE A 61 -2.50 -19.48 -6.30
C PHE A 61 -3.81 -19.64 -7.07
N ASP A 62 -4.92 -19.44 -6.36
CA ASP A 62 -6.24 -19.28 -6.97
C ASP A 62 -6.50 -17.80 -7.28
N ARG A 63 -6.73 -17.48 -8.55
CA ARG A 63 -7.03 -16.13 -9.04
C ARG A 63 -8.41 -15.64 -8.63
N ASP A 64 -9.29 -16.58 -8.30
CA ASP A 64 -10.64 -16.28 -7.85
C ASP A 64 -10.72 -16.13 -6.33
N SER A 65 -9.61 -16.40 -5.63
CA SER A 65 -9.46 -16.10 -4.21
C SER A 65 -9.02 -14.63 -3.99
N PRO A 66 -9.71 -13.88 -3.12
CA PRO A 66 -9.29 -12.52 -2.78
C PRO A 66 -7.97 -12.52 -1.97
N LEU A 67 -7.20 -11.45 -2.15
CA LEU A 67 -6.01 -11.15 -1.37
C LEU A 67 -6.40 -10.75 0.05
N ASP A 68 -5.65 -11.30 1.00
CA ASP A 68 -5.71 -10.96 2.41
C ASP A 68 -4.81 -9.76 2.67
N LEU A 69 -5.43 -8.59 2.72
CA LEU A 69 -4.78 -7.33 3.04
C LEU A 69 -5.08 -6.96 4.50
N GLU A 70 -4.07 -6.46 5.22
CA GLU A 70 -4.24 -6.03 6.61
C GLU A 70 -5.24 -4.88 6.71
N SER A 71 -5.21 -3.95 5.74
CA SER A 71 -6.20 -2.86 5.64
C SER A 71 -7.63 -3.37 5.57
N MET A 72 -7.88 -4.54 4.94
CA MET A 72 -9.21 -5.14 4.90
C MET A 72 -9.61 -5.78 6.22
N ARG A 73 -8.68 -6.43 6.93
CA ARG A 73 -8.93 -7.02 8.26
C ARG A 73 -9.33 -5.95 9.27
N TYR A 74 -8.73 -4.78 9.16
CA TYR A 74 -8.98 -3.63 10.02
C TYR A 74 -10.09 -2.70 9.52
N TRP A 75 -10.66 -2.95 8.33
CA TRP A 75 -11.65 -2.09 7.67
C TRP A 75 -12.85 -1.72 8.54
N ARG A 76 -13.33 -2.66 9.37
CA ARG A 76 -14.49 -2.44 10.25
C ARG A 76 -14.14 -1.84 11.60
N ASN A 77 -12.90 -2.01 12.04
CA ASN A 77 -12.46 -1.67 13.40
C ASN A 77 -11.77 -0.30 13.45
N TYR A 78 -11.26 0.17 12.31
CA TYR A 78 -10.52 1.42 12.18
C TYR A 78 -11.10 2.25 11.04
N ASP A 79 -10.73 3.54 11.00
CA ASP A 79 -11.13 4.47 9.94
C ASP A 79 -10.33 4.24 8.65
N ILE A 80 -10.35 3.01 8.13
CA ILE A 80 -9.65 2.63 6.90
C ILE A 80 -10.39 3.23 5.70
N ARG A 81 -9.63 3.87 4.84
CA ARG A 81 -10.13 4.53 3.64
C ARG A 81 -9.67 3.76 2.39
N PRO A 82 -10.34 3.93 1.25
CA PRO A 82 -9.96 3.22 0.02
C PRO A 82 -8.50 3.44 -0.40
N TRP A 83 -7.93 4.62 -0.15
CA TRP A 83 -6.53 4.91 -0.47
C TRP A 83 -5.54 4.18 0.44
N ASP A 84 -5.93 3.76 1.64
CA ASP A 84 -5.08 2.95 2.50
C ASP A 84 -4.94 1.54 1.89
N VAL A 85 -6.02 0.97 1.34
CA VAL A 85 -5.97 -0.30 0.58
C VAL A 85 -5.04 -0.17 -0.63
N LEU A 86 -5.11 0.95 -1.35
CA LEU A 86 -4.21 1.21 -2.49
C LEU A 86 -2.75 1.35 -2.05
N ALA A 87 -2.50 2.06 -0.95
CA ALA A 87 -1.15 2.23 -0.40
C ALA A 87 -0.57 0.88 0.01
N GLU A 88 -1.34 0.01 0.66
CA GLU A 88 -0.90 -1.35 0.99
C GLU A 88 -0.56 -2.16 -0.28
N ILE A 89 -1.40 -2.14 -1.31
CA ILE A 89 -1.12 -2.81 -2.59
C ILE A 89 0.20 -2.32 -3.18
N LEU A 90 0.34 -1.00 -3.32
CA LEU A 90 1.55 -0.38 -3.89
C LEU A 90 2.80 -0.68 -3.07
N THR A 91 2.66 -0.76 -1.74
CA THR A 91 3.75 -1.13 -0.82
C THR A 91 4.21 -2.56 -1.06
N ASN A 92 3.27 -3.49 -1.22
CA ASN A 92 3.62 -4.88 -1.49
C ASN A 92 4.16 -5.10 -2.92
N THR A 93 3.82 -4.22 -3.89
CA THR A 93 4.14 -4.47 -5.31
C THR A 93 5.29 -3.67 -5.87
N THR A 94 5.52 -2.47 -5.35
CA THR A 94 6.35 -1.45 -6.03
C THR A 94 7.48 -0.95 -5.15
N LEU A 95 7.33 -1.02 -3.83
CA LEU A 95 8.41 -0.66 -2.92
C LEU A 95 9.47 -1.76 -2.92
N LYS A 96 10.49 -1.58 -3.76
CA LYS A 96 11.81 -2.08 -3.43
C LYS A 96 12.17 -1.47 -2.06
N PRO A 97 12.58 -2.28 -1.07
CA PRO A 97 12.78 -1.84 0.31
C PRO A 97 13.88 -0.79 0.52
N ASP A 98 14.58 -0.36 -0.53
CA ASP A 98 15.81 0.41 -0.41
C ASP A 98 15.61 1.93 -0.29
N GLU A 99 14.42 2.46 -0.63
CA GLU A 99 14.15 3.92 -0.55
C GLU A 99 13.02 4.25 0.41
N ASN A 100 13.37 4.94 1.50
CA ASN A 100 12.39 5.49 2.44
C ASN A 100 11.54 6.57 1.74
N PRO A 101 10.22 6.36 1.55
CA PRO A 101 9.37 7.31 0.83
C PRO A 101 9.13 8.61 1.60
N PHE A 102 9.51 8.67 2.89
CA PHE A 102 9.43 9.86 3.75
C PHE A 102 10.80 10.51 3.97
N LYS A 103 11.81 10.17 3.17
CA LYS A 103 13.12 10.82 3.23
C LYS A 103 12.96 12.32 2.92
N ILE A 104 13.44 13.15 3.85
CA ILE A 104 13.37 14.60 3.74
C ILE A 104 14.53 15.09 2.87
N ASP A 105 14.24 15.87 1.83
CA ASP A 105 15.27 16.58 1.04
C ASP A 105 15.53 17.96 1.66
N TYR A 106 16.57 18.06 2.49
CA TYR A 106 16.99 19.32 3.10
C TYR A 106 17.49 20.35 2.09
N SER A 107 18.08 19.87 1.00
CA SER A 107 18.58 20.70 -0.10
C SER A 107 17.47 21.52 -0.76
N PHE A 108 16.22 21.04 -0.70
CA PHE A 108 15.05 21.79 -1.16
C PHE A 108 14.75 22.97 -0.24
N PHE A 109 14.71 22.73 1.07
CA PHE A 109 14.39 23.77 2.06
C PHE A 109 15.48 24.85 2.18
N GLU A 110 16.75 24.50 1.92
CA GLU A 110 17.86 25.45 1.89
C GLU A 110 17.80 26.42 0.70
N LYS A 111 17.13 26.04 -0.39
CA LYS A 111 17.04 26.86 -1.62
C LYS A 111 15.88 27.86 -1.60
N ILE A 112 14.97 27.74 -0.65
CA ILE A 112 13.72 28.51 -0.58
C ILE A 112 13.91 29.71 0.36
N PRO A 113 13.28 30.87 0.11
CA PRO A 113 13.26 31.99 1.05
C PRO A 113 12.82 31.57 2.45
N VAL A 114 13.39 32.21 3.49
CA VAL A 114 13.20 31.81 4.89
C VAL A 114 11.72 31.83 5.30
N GLU A 115 10.96 32.78 4.77
CA GLU A 115 9.53 32.93 5.07
C GLU A 115 8.71 31.74 4.56
N GLU A 116 9.04 31.25 3.36
CA GLU A 116 8.37 30.10 2.73
C GLU A 116 8.89 28.77 3.28
N SER A 117 10.16 28.71 3.67
CA SER A 117 10.76 27.49 4.22
C SER A 117 10.14 27.14 5.58
N VAL A 118 9.91 28.12 6.45
CA VAL A 118 9.28 27.90 7.77
C VAL A 118 7.86 27.34 7.62
N ILE A 119 7.07 27.89 6.69
CA ILE A 119 5.71 27.41 6.42
C ILE A 119 5.74 26.00 5.85
N SER A 120 6.64 25.74 4.89
CA SER A 120 6.75 24.45 4.21
C SER A 120 7.23 23.35 5.16
N ILE A 121 8.21 23.64 6.02
CA ILE A 121 8.68 22.73 7.07
C ILE A 121 7.55 22.44 8.06
N GLY A 122 6.79 23.46 8.47
CA GLY A 122 5.64 23.29 9.37
C GLY A 122 4.55 22.39 8.77
N ALA A 123 4.21 22.59 7.50
CA ALA A 123 3.24 21.77 6.78
C ALA A 123 3.73 20.32 6.62
N MET A 124 5.00 20.13 6.28
CA MET A 124 5.65 18.81 6.20
C MET A 124 5.60 18.08 7.54
N LEU A 125 5.96 18.74 8.64
CA LEU A 125 5.94 18.16 9.98
C LEU A 125 4.51 17.79 10.42
N ASP A 126 3.51 18.64 10.13
CA ASP A 126 2.11 18.32 10.44
C ASP A 126 1.61 17.10 9.65
N PHE A 127 2.02 16.98 8.39
CA PHE A 127 1.73 15.81 7.57
C PHE A 127 2.39 14.54 8.14
N LEU A 128 3.71 14.56 8.40
CA LEU A 128 4.43 13.42 8.97
C LEU A 128 3.86 13.00 10.33
N ARG A 129 3.49 13.98 11.17
CA ARG A 129 2.80 13.74 12.44
C ARG A 129 1.46 13.00 12.25
N LYS A 130 0.64 13.43 11.29
CA LYS A 130 -0.63 12.77 10.97
C LYS A 130 -0.43 11.34 10.46
N VAL A 131 0.60 11.10 9.65
CA VAL A 131 0.96 9.75 9.19
C VAL A 131 1.40 8.87 10.35
N TYR A 132 2.26 9.39 11.24
CA TYR A 132 2.73 8.67 12.42
C TYR A 132 1.58 8.29 13.38
N LEU A 133 0.73 9.27 13.73
CA LEU A 133 -0.39 9.05 14.65
C LEU A 133 -1.46 8.09 14.12
N ARG A 134 -1.49 7.82 12.81
CA ARG A 134 -2.40 6.83 12.22
C ARG A 134 -1.96 5.38 12.43
N HIS A 135 -0.76 5.12 12.99
CA HIS A 135 -0.22 3.77 13.19
C HIS A 135 -0.31 2.90 11.92
N TYR A 136 0.09 3.49 10.80
CA TYR A 136 0.03 2.85 9.49
C TYR A 136 1.31 2.06 9.18
N VAL A 137 1.34 1.30 8.08
CA VAL A 137 2.46 0.45 7.58
C VAL A 137 3.81 1.18 7.47
N PHE A 138 3.81 2.51 7.57
CA PHE A 138 4.97 3.39 7.50
C PHE A 138 5.27 4.21 8.76
N SER A 139 4.59 3.97 9.89
CA SER A 139 4.87 4.72 11.13
C SER A 139 6.34 4.62 11.53
N ASP A 140 6.90 3.42 11.36
CA ASP A 140 8.26 3.10 11.79
C ASP A 140 9.29 3.66 10.80
N THR A 141 8.96 3.70 9.51
CA THR A 141 9.82 4.31 8.49
C THR A 141 9.85 5.83 8.60
N VAL A 142 8.78 6.47 9.08
CA VAL A 142 8.76 7.92 9.39
C VAL A 142 9.70 8.24 10.56
N ILE A 143 9.66 7.47 11.65
CA ILE A 143 10.58 7.64 12.78
C ILE A 143 12.02 7.38 12.34
N THR A 144 12.24 6.34 11.54
CA THR A 144 13.57 6.02 11.02
C THR A 144 14.08 7.12 10.07
N ALA A 145 13.20 7.73 9.26
CA ALA A 145 13.56 8.87 8.40
C ALA A 145 14.01 10.08 9.23
N LEU A 146 13.24 10.41 10.27
CA LEU A 146 13.53 11.53 11.17
C LEU A 146 14.80 11.27 11.99
N ALA A 147 14.97 10.04 12.48
CA ALA A 147 16.12 9.64 13.28
C ALA A 147 17.42 9.61 12.45
N ALA A 148 17.38 9.01 11.25
CA ALA A 148 18.51 9.02 10.32
C ALA A 148 18.91 10.46 9.94
N SER A 149 17.92 11.34 9.84
CA SER A 149 18.19 12.74 9.56
C SER A 149 18.78 13.54 10.73
N ILE A 150 18.42 13.22 11.98
CA ILE A 150 18.97 13.91 13.17
C ILE A 150 20.38 13.40 13.48
N MET A 151 20.67 12.14 13.17
CA MET A 151 21.96 11.51 13.50
C MET A 151 23.06 11.76 12.48
N GLY A 152 22.75 12.32 11.30
CA GLY A 152 23.74 12.80 10.33
C GLY A 152 24.62 11.69 9.75
N ASP A 153 24.24 11.21 8.57
CA ASP A 153 25.21 10.75 7.56
C ASP A 153 25.46 11.88 6.56
#